data_AF-Q8P4H6-F1
#
_entry.id   AF-Q8P4H6-F1
#
_cell.length_a   1.000
_cell.length_b   1.000
_cell.length_c   1.000
_cell.angle_alpha   90.00
_cell.angle_beta   90.00
_cell.angle_gamma   90.00
#
_symmetry.space_group_name_H-M   'P 1'
#
loop_
_entity.id
_entity.type
_entity.pdbx_description
1 polymer ?
#
loop_
_entity_poly.entity_id
_entity_poly.type
_entity_poly.pdbx_seq_one_letter_code
_entity_poly.pdbx_strand_id
1 'polypeptide(L)'
;MVAAQNHIHPNLDVKVFDASASEPHALRQAIVNTGRGQRWRAVVNVERIHGKGAPSHGIAVDVSGGRGKVSVLAVDSVWGCADTLSVMTAALKGVKNATLTILNTGTQKDVINCKTFALANAKAMADNDDLMVDLHKKNFRGKIVGTGDTVNDVDVTIARGSDVLYVSFFQHTTSKDVFDDLPEHIREPLEESFDQNFREIEAGGKRRAYNTSIQQERLKYLRDALLFADAEYWS
;
A
#
# COMPACT_ATOMS: atom_id res chain seq x y z
N MET A 1 6.36 1.31 14.88
CA MET A 1 6.88 1.61 13.52
C MET A 1 6.28 2.87 12.95
N VAL A 2 4.95 2.92 12.69
CA VAL A 2 4.33 4.12 12.09
C VAL A 2 4.58 5.39 12.90
N ALA A 3 4.38 5.37 14.22
CA ALA A 3 4.67 6.52 15.09
C ALA A 3 6.11 7.03 14.94
N ALA A 4 7.09 6.13 15.03
CA ALA A 4 8.50 6.45 14.82
C ALA A 4 8.77 7.02 13.42
N GLN A 5 8.18 6.46 12.36
CA GLN A 5 8.37 6.98 11.01
C GLN A 5 7.70 8.35 10.82
N ASN A 6 6.53 8.60 11.41
CA ASN A 6 5.91 9.93 11.41
C ASN A 6 6.75 10.96 12.19
N HIS A 7 7.41 10.53 13.27
CA HIS A 7 8.34 11.39 14.02
C HIS A 7 9.59 11.74 13.19
N ILE A 8 10.18 10.74 12.51
CA ILE A 8 11.38 10.92 11.67
C ILE A 8 11.07 11.70 10.40
N HIS A 9 9.86 11.55 9.85
CA HIS A 9 9.42 12.16 8.61
C HIS A 9 8.16 13.02 8.87
N PRO A 10 8.32 14.32 9.18
CA PRO A 10 7.21 15.18 9.61
C PRO A 10 6.04 15.30 8.62
N ASN A 11 6.31 15.11 7.33
CA ASN A 11 5.30 15.16 6.26
C ASN A 11 4.66 13.79 5.97
N LEU A 12 5.07 12.74 6.69
CA LEU A 12 4.57 11.39 6.46
C LEU A 12 3.15 11.21 6.98
N ASP A 13 2.77 11.71 8.16
CA ASP A 13 1.40 11.64 8.73
C ASP A 13 0.56 10.40 8.33
N VAL A 14 1.12 9.21 8.52
CA VAL A 14 0.44 7.95 8.21
C VAL A 14 -0.39 7.51 9.41
N LYS A 15 -1.66 7.19 9.16
CA LYS A 15 -2.59 6.59 10.13
C LYS A 15 -2.54 5.06 10.05
N VAL A 16 -3.10 4.38 11.06
CA VAL A 16 -3.27 2.92 11.05
C VAL A 16 -4.74 2.60 11.28
N PHE A 17 -5.28 1.72 10.43
CA PHE A 17 -6.63 1.18 10.61
C PHE A 17 -6.60 -0.34 10.55
N ASP A 18 -7.37 -0.98 11.42
CA ASP A 18 -7.79 -2.36 11.24
C ASP A 18 -9.17 -2.37 10.60
N ALA A 19 -9.36 -3.21 9.59
CA ALA A 19 -10.63 -3.30 8.88
C ALA A 19 -10.92 -4.72 8.41
N SER A 20 -12.18 -5.12 8.49
CA SER A 20 -12.69 -6.34 7.88
C SER A 20 -13.92 -6.06 7.03
N ALA A 21 -14.35 -7.04 6.26
CA ALA A 21 -15.60 -6.94 5.51
C ALA A 21 -16.82 -6.77 6.43
N SER A 22 -16.78 -7.31 7.66
CA SER A 22 -17.87 -7.20 8.64
C SER A 22 -17.74 -5.99 9.56
N GLU A 23 -16.54 -5.51 9.86
CA GLU A 23 -16.29 -4.43 10.81
C GLU A 23 -15.43 -3.29 10.20
N PRO A 24 -15.85 -2.63 9.10
CA PRO A 24 -15.05 -1.58 8.47
C PRO A 24 -15.25 -0.19 9.11
N HIS A 25 -15.86 -0.10 10.30
CA HIS A 25 -16.48 1.14 10.80
C HIS A 25 -15.50 2.31 10.98
N ALA A 26 -14.32 2.07 11.59
CA ALA A 26 -13.34 3.12 11.83
C ALA A 26 -12.77 3.69 10.52
N LEU A 27 -12.40 2.81 9.58
CA LEU A 27 -11.93 3.21 8.25
C LEU A 27 -13.03 3.95 7.48
N ARG A 28 -14.26 3.42 7.46
CA ARG A 28 -15.41 4.07 6.83
C ARG A 28 -15.63 5.47 7.40
N GLN A 29 -15.64 5.63 8.72
CA GLN A 29 -15.90 6.91 9.35
C GLN A 29 -14.81 7.93 9.01
N ALA A 30 -13.53 7.53 8.98
CA ALA A 30 -12.44 8.39 8.53
C ALA A 30 -12.63 8.84 7.06
N ILE A 31 -13.02 7.93 6.17
CA ILE A 31 -13.31 8.24 4.77
C ILE A 31 -14.49 9.22 4.65
N VAL A 32 -15.61 8.94 5.32
CA VAL A 32 -16.82 9.79 5.30
C VAL A 32 -16.53 11.20 5.81
N ASN A 33 -15.68 11.33 6.82
CA ASN A 33 -15.30 12.62 7.40
C ASN A 33 -14.27 13.38 6.57
N THR A 34 -13.82 12.84 5.42
CA THR A 34 -12.83 13.52 4.57
C THR A 34 -13.49 14.67 3.81
N GLY A 35 -13.30 15.88 4.32
CA GLY A 35 -13.82 17.11 3.74
C GLY A 35 -13.13 17.50 2.43
N ARG A 36 -13.73 18.47 1.72
CA ARG A 36 -13.16 19.02 0.50
C ARG A 36 -11.76 19.57 0.74
N GLY A 37 -10.79 19.13 -0.07
CA GLY A 37 -9.40 19.59 0.02
C GLY A 37 -8.60 18.92 1.14
N GLN A 38 -9.21 18.04 1.93
CA GLN A 38 -8.48 17.19 2.87
C GLN A 38 -7.94 15.96 2.14
N ARG A 39 -6.75 15.53 2.55
CA ARG A 39 -6.13 14.29 2.14
C ARG A 39 -5.41 13.66 3.33
N TRP A 40 -5.39 12.33 3.39
CA TRP A 40 -4.63 11.60 4.40
C TRP A 40 -4.20 10.24 3.88
N ARG A 41 -3.17 9.67 4.51
CA ARG A 41 -2.61 8.37 4.17
C ARG A 41 -2.70 7.42 5.36
N ALA A 42 -2.80 6.13 5.07
CA ALA A 42 -2.86 5.11 6.10
C ALA A 42 -2.20 3.80 5.65
N VAL A 43 -1.74 3.05 6.64
CA VAL A 43 -1.59 1.60 6.54
C VAL A 43 -2.89 0.97 7.03
N VAL A 44 -3.52 0.15 6.20
CA VAL A 44 -4.73 -0.59 6.55
C VAL A 44 -4.38 -2.07 6.69
N ASN A 45 -4.67 -2.63 7.86
CA ASN A 45 -4.60 -4.05 8.14
C ASN A 45 -5.96 -4.68 7.76
N VAL A 46 -6.03 -5.30 6.59
CA VAL A 46 -7.24 -5.98 6.11
C VAL A 46 -7.31 -7.41 6.67
N GLU A 47 -8.44 -7.75 7.29
CA GLU A 47 -8.71 -9.12 7.71
C GLU A 47 -8.81 -10.06 6.51
N ARG A 48 -8.19 -11.24 6.60
CA ARG A 48 -8.23 -12.24 5.53
C ARG A 48 -9.58 -12.97 5.54
N ILE A 49 -10.23 -13.08 4.38
CA ILE A 49 -11.53 -13.73 4.21
C ILE A 49 -11.45 -15.23 4.54
N HIS A 50 -10.31 -15.86 4.24
CA HIS A 50 -10.06 -17.28 4.45
C HIS A 50 -9.12 -17.52 5.62
N GLY A 51 -9.65 -17.42 6.83
CA GLY A 51 -8.96 -17.82 8.06
C GLY A 51 -9.25 -16.88 9.22
N LYS A 52 -10.27 -17.20 10.03
CA LYS A 52 -10.52 -16.48 11.28
C LYS A 52 -9.27 -16.56 12.17
N GLY A 53 -8.69 -15.41 12.50
CA GLY A 53 -7.43 -15.32 13.25
C GLY A 53 -6.15 -15.45 12.41
N ALA A 54 -6.24 -15.52 11.08
CA ALA A 54 -5.07 -15.40 10.22
C ALA A 54 -4.47 -13.98 10.34
N PRO A 55 -3.13 -13.83 10.24
CA PRO A 55 -2.50 -12.51 10.25
C PRO A 55 -3.08 -11.62 9.15
N SER A 56 -3.50 -10.41 9.54
CA SER A 56 -4.03 -9.42 8.61
C SER A 56 -3.04 -9.08 7.50
N HIS A 57 -3.57 -8.84 6.30
CA HIS A 57 -2.81 -8.35 5.15
C HIS A 57 -2.68 -6.82 5.24
N GLY A 58 -1.50 -6.30 4.94
CA GLY A 58 -1.23 -4.85 5.02
C GLY A 58 -1.27 -4.21 3.64
N ILE A 59 -2.01 -3.11 3.50
CA ILE A 59 -2.03 -2.26 2.30
C ILE A 59 -1.80 -0.79 2.65
N ALA A 60 -1.31 -0.01 1.69
CA ALA A 60 -1.24 1.45 1.82
C ALA A 60 -2.49 2.08 1.18
N VAL A 61 -3.05 3.09 1.82
CA VAL A 61 -4.23 3.82 1.32
C VAL A 61 -3.97 5.31 1.35
N ASP A 62 -4.31 6.02 0.28
CA ASP A 62 -4.43 7.48 0.21
C ASP A 62 -5.88 7.85 -0.08
N VAL A 63 -6.40 8.83 0.66
CA VAL A 63 -7.80 9.27 0.57
C VAL A 63 -7.85 10.76 0.38
N SER A 64 -8.59 11.21 -0.63
CA SER A 64 -8.79 12.63 -0.95
C SER A 64 -10.28 12.99 -1.02
N GLY A 65 -10.65 14.10 -0.36
CA GLY A 65 -12.00 14.65 -0.38
C GLY A 65 -12.21 15.69 -1.49
N GLY A 66 -13.21 15.45 -2.33
CA GLY A 66 -13.65 16.33 -3.41
C GLY A 66 -14.95 17.10 -3.08
N ARG A 67 -15.58 17.70 -4.09
CA ARG A 67 -16.88 18.38 -3.94
C ARG A 67 -18.00 17.34 -3.82
N GLY A 68 -18.29 16.90 -2.59
CA GLY A 68 -19.34 15.91 -2.29
C GLY A 68 -19.05 14.50 -2.83
N LYS A 69 -17.76 14.18 -2.97
CA LYS A 69 -17.24 12.89 -3.43
C LYS A 69 -15.92 12.57 -2.74
N VAL A 70 -15.58 11.29 -2.63
CA VAL A 70 -14.31 10.84 -2.04
C VAL A 70 -13.59 9.93 -3.02
N SER A 71 -12.27 10.08 -3.08
CA SER A 71 -11.40 9.23 -3.89
C SER A 71 -10.47 8.47 -2.98
N VAL A 72 -10.42 7.15 -3.16
CA VAL A 72 -9.57 6.24 -2.41
C VAL A 72 -8.64 5.53 -3.39
N LEU A 73 -7.35 5.61 -3.13
CA LEU A 73 -6.30 4.88 -3.83
C LEU A 73 -5.70 3.87 -2.85
N ALA A 74 -5.84 2.58 -3.13
CA ALA A 74 -5.25 1.51 -2.34
C ALA A 74 -4.08 0.89 -3.12
N VAL A 75 -2.88 0.93 -2.58
CA VAL A 75 -1.71 0.25 -3.16
C VAL A 75 -1.50 -1.07 -2.44
N ASP A 76 -1.64 -2.16 -3.20
CA ASP A 76 -1.43 -3.52 -2.72
C ASP A 76 -0.14 -4.09 -3.33
N SER A 77 0.71 -4.66 -2.49
CA SER A 77 1.97 -5.26 -2.93
C SER A 77 1.80 -6.68 -3.45
N VAL A 78 0.67 -7.32 -3.16
CA VAL A 78 0.27 -8.61 -3.70
C VAL A 78 -0.61 -8.38 -4.93
N TRP A 79 -0.41 -9.18 -5.97
CA TRP A 79 -1.25 -9.11 -7.16
C TRP A 79 -2.64 -9.71 -6.89
N GLY A 80 -3.69 -8.90 -7.03
CA GLY A 80 -5.07 -9.40 -7.07
C GLY A 80 -5.56 -9.98 -5.75
N CYS A 81 -5.18 -9.38 -4.61
CA CYS A 81 -5.64 -9.83 -3.30
C CYS A 81 -7.16 -9.64 -3.15
N ALA A 82 -7.90 -10.75 -3.10
CA ALA A 82 -9.35 -10.74 -2.92
C ALA A 82 -9.78 -10.10 -1.58
N ASP A 83 -8.94 -10.23 -0.53
CA ASP A 83 -9.17 -9.65 0.79
C ASP A 83 -9.25 -8.12 0.70
N THR A 84 -8.30 -7.49 -0.02
CA THR A 84 -8.24 -6.04 -0.23
C THR A 84 -9.50 -5.51 -0.90
N LEU A 85 -9.93 -6.14 -2.00
CA LEU A 85 -11.15 -5.72 -2.71
C LEU A 85 -12.39 -5.81 -1.81
N SER A 86 -12.55 -6.92 -1.10
CA SER A 86 -13.70 -7.15 -0.22
C SER A 86 -13.76 -6.12 0.92
N VAL A 87 -12.65 -5.91 1.64
CA VAL A 87 -12.61 -5.00 2.79
C VAL A 87 -12.77 -3.54 2.36
N MET A 88 -12.10 -3.11 1.28
CA MET A 88 -12.19 -1.72 0.82
C MET A 88 -13.56 -1.37 0.25
N THR A 89 -14.20 -2.28 -0.50
CA THR A 89 -15.58 -2.06 -0.97
C THR A 89 -16.57 -2.09 0.18
N ALA A 90 -16.38 -2.95 1.19
CA ALA A 90 -17.18 -2.92 2.41
C ALA A 90 -17.02 -1.59 3.17
N ALA A 91 -15.79 -1.05 3.28
CA ALA A 91 -15.56 0.24 3.91
C ALA A 91 -16.24 1.40 3.17
N LEU A 92 -16.36 1.32 1.84
CA LEU A 92 -16.98 2.33 1.01
C LEU A 92 -18.49 2.14 0.78
N LYS A 93 -19.05 1.00 1.17
CA LYS A 93 -20.49 0.74 1.03
C LYS A 93 -21.33 1.82 1.70
N GLY A 94 -22.22 2.44 0.93
CA GLY A 94 -23.10 3.53 1.38
C GLY A 94 -22.41 4.90 1.47
N VAL A 95 -21.13 5.02 1.13
CA VAL A 95 -20.43 6.30 1.04
C VAL A 95 -20.78 6.96 -0.29
N LYS A 96 -21.52 8.07 -0.23
CA LYS A 96 -22.02 8.77 -1.42
C LYS A 96 -20.88 9.24 -2.32
N ASN A 97 -20.96 8.91 -3.61
CA ASN A 97 -19.99 9.31 -4.65
C ASN A 97 -18.53 8.92 -4.28
N ALA A 98 -18.33 7.72 -3.73
CA ALA A 98 -17.00 7.18 -3.51
C ALA A 98 -16.45 6.52 -4.77
N THR A 99 -15.16 6.72 -5.01
CA THR A 99 -14.41 6.04 -6.09
C THR A 99 -13.22 5.31 -5.48
N LEU A 100 -13.06 4.04 -5.83
CA LEU A 100 -11.95 3.20 -5.38
C LEU A 100 -11.07 2.83 -6.57
N THR A 101 -9.76 2.99 -6.42
CA THR A 101 -8.79 2.36 -7.30
C THR A 101 -7.84 1.51 -6.49
N ILE A 102 -7.66 0.25 -6.87
CA ILE A 102 -6.66 -0.67 -6.32
C ILE A 102 -5.51 -0.77 -7.32
N LEU A 103 -4.33 -0.36 -6.88
CA LEU A 103 -3.08 -0.35 -7.63
C LEU A 103 -2.21 -1.53 -7.19
N ASN A 104 -2.18 -2.59 -7.99
CA ASN A 104 -1.41 -3.80 -7.67
C ASN A 104 0.03 -3.66 -8.15
N THR A 105 1.01 -3.67 -7.25
CA THR A 105 2.43 -3.59 -7.65
C THR A 105 3.03 -4.98 -7.91
N GLY A 106 2.51 -6.03 -7.26
CA GLY A 106 3.00 -7.41 -7.40
C GLY A 106 4.41 -7.64 -6.83
N THR A 107 4.96 -6.66 -6.12
CA THR A 107 6.33 -6.66 -5.58
C THR A 107 6.53 -7.68 -4.47
N GLN A 108 5.46 -8.06 -3.76
CA GLN A 108 5.50 -9.03 -2.67
C GLN A 108 5.16 -10.45 -3.15
N LYS A 109 6.07 -11.40 -2.89
CA LYS A 109 5.83 -12.84 -3.07
C LYS A 109 5.85 -13.65 -1.78
N ASP A 110 6.36 -13.07 -0.69
CA ASP A 110 6.32 -13.70 0.63
C ASP A 110 4.99 -13.43 1.36
N VAL A 111 4.71 -14.18 2.43
CA VAL A 111 3.45 -14.08 3.20
C VAL A 111 3.56 -13.20 4.46
N ILE A 112 4.75 -12.66 4.76
CA ILE A 112 5.06 -12.09 6.07
C ILE A 112 5.22 -10.56 6.03
N ASN A 113 5.71 -10.01 4.92
CA ASN A 113 6.17 -8.62 4.86
C ASN A 113 5.11 -7.60 4.40
N CYS A 114 3.85 -8.00 4.22
CA CYS A 114 2.78 -7.09 3.74
C CYS A 114 2.70 -5.77 4.50
N LYS A 115 2.86 -5.78 5.83
CA LYS A 115 2.82 -4.55 6.64
C LYS A 115 4.06 -3.66 6.44
N THR A 116 5.23 -4.25 6.20
CA THR A 116 6.44 -3.50 5.84
C THR A 116 6.27 -2.86 4.47
N PHE A 117 5.75 -3.62 3.51
CA PHE A 117 5.42 -3.12 2.17
C PHE A 117 4.41 -1.98 2.21
N ALA A 118 3.34 -2.13 2.99
CA ALA A 118 2.34 -1.08 3.16
C ALA A 118 2.96 0.21 3.71
N LEU A 119 3.84 0.13 4.71
CA LEU A 119 4.52 1.31 5.23
C LEU A 119 5.49 1.93 4.21
N ALA A 120 6.25 1.11 3.48
CA ALA A 120 7.13 1.59 2.41
C ALA A 120 6.33 2.29 1.28
N ASN A 121 5.20 1.72 0.87
CA ASN A 121 4.30 2.33 -0.11
C ASN A 121 3.69 3.63 0.42
N ALA A 122 3.31 3.70 1.70
CA ALA A 122 2.78 4.93 2.29
C ALA A 122 3.83 6.06 2.34
N LYS A 123 5.11 5.71 2.51
CA LYS A 123 6.25 6.64 2.35
C LYS A 123 6.42 7.07 0.89
N ALA A 124 6.41 6.11 -0.04
CA ALA A 124 6.46 6.42 -1.47
C ALA A 124 5.29 7.33 -1.92
N MET A 125 4.08 7.17 -1.35
CA MET A 125 2.97 8.09 -1.59
C MET A 125 3.28 9.52 -1.09
N ALA A 126 3.91 9.64 0.09
CA ALA A 126 4.30 10.93 0.66
C ALA A 126 5.38 11.62 -0.18
N ASP A 127 6.39 10.86 -0.60
CA ASP A 127 7.53 11.35 -1.39
C ASP A 127 7.11 11.76 -2.81
N ASN A 128 6.00 11.20 -3.30
CA ASN A 128 5.44 11.47 -4.64
C ASN A 128 4.07 12.14 -4.54
N ASP A 129 3.96 13.17 -3.69
CA ASP A 129 2.69 13.83 -3.38
C ASP A 129 1.95 14.34 -4.63
N ASP A 130 2.67 14.93 -5.59
CA ASP A 130 2.11 15.44 -6.85
C ASP A 130 1.51 14.33 -7.71
N LEU A 131 2.15 13.16 -7.75
CA LEU A 131 1.60 11.98 -8.42
C LEU A 131 0.29 11.56 -7.75
N MET A 132 0.25 11.51 -6.42
CA MET A 132 -0.96 11.13 -5.70
C MET A 132 -2.10 12.15 -5.94
N VAL A 133 -1.80 13.45 -6.00
CA VAL A 133 -2.78 14.48 -6.40
C VAL A 133 -3.34 14.21 -7.80
N ASP A 134 -2.48 13.93 -8.78
CA ASP A 134 -2.90 13.65 -10.15
C ASP A 134 -3.73 12.37 -10.26
N LEU A 135 -3.32 11.31 -9.58
CA LEU A 135 -4.06 10.05 -9.53
C LEU A 135 -5.45 10.23 -8.90
N HIS A 136 -5.59 11.01 -7.83
CA HIS A 136 -6.91 11.33 -7.30
C HIS A 136 -7.78 12.10 -8.30
N LYS A 137 -7.21 13.08 -9.02
CA LYS A 137 -7.92 13.80 -10.09
C LYS A 137 -8.40 12.86 -11.21
N LYS A 138 -7.60 11.85 -11.57
CA LYS A 138 -7.95 10.82 -12.55
C LYS A 138 -9.00 9.85 -12.01
N ASN A 139 -8.84 9.36 -10.78
CA ASN A 139 -9.77 8.43 -10.13
C ASN A 139 -11.17 9.06 -10.00
N PHE A 140 -11.23 10.32 -9.58
CA PHE A 140 -12.47 11.11 -9.54
C PHE A 140 -13.22 11.25 -10.88
N ARG A 141 -12.58 10.92 -12.00
CA ARG A 141 -13.10 11.03 -13.37
C ARG A 141 -13.18 9.65 -14.05
N GLY A 142 -12.85 8.55 -13.36
CA GLY A 142 -12.77 7.21 -13.95
C GLY A 142 -11.71 7.10 -15.05
N LYS A 143 -10.59 7.83 -14.94
CA LYS A 143 -9.55 7.92 -15.98
C LYS A 143 -8.28 7.13 -15.69
N ILE A 144 -8.26 6.33 -14.62
CA ILE A 144 -7.14 5.41 -14.38
C ILE A 144 -7.36 4.20 -15.28
N VAL A 145 -6.32 3.85 -16.06
CA VAL A 145 -6.37 2.69 -16.94
C VAL A 145 -6.31 1.43 -16.09
N GLY A 146 -7.28 0.55 -16.28
CA GLY A 146 -7.42 -0.69 -15.53
C GLY A 146 -8.75 -1.37 -15.85
N THR A 147 -9.04 -2.44 -15.14
CA THR A 147 -10.34 -3.11 -15.22
C THR A 147 -11.31 -2.41 -14.28
N GLY A 148 -12.37 -1.83 -14.86
CA GLY A 148 -13.46 -1.22 -14.10
C GLY A 148 -14.53 -2.24 -13.72
N ASP A 149 -15.09 -2.10 -12.52
CA ASP A 149 -16.23 -2.88 -12.03
C ASP A 149 -17.07 -2.04 -11.05
N THR A 150 -18.28 -2.49 -10.73
CA THR A 150 -19.12 -1.90 -9.68
C THR A 150 -19.41 -2.96 -8.63
N VAL A 151 -18.87 -2.77 -7.42
CA VAL A 151 -19.02 -3.71 -6.30
C VAL A 151 -19.61 -2.98 -5.11
N ASN A 152 -20.71 -3.48 -4.54
CA ASN A 152 -21.42 -2.84 -3.41
C ASN A 152 -21.81 -1.37 -3.68
N ASP A 153 -22.23 -1.05 -4.91
CA ASP A 153 -22.53 0.32 -5.37
C ASP A 153 -21.34 1.28 -5.33
N VAL A 154 -20.12 0.73 -5.33
CA VAL A 154 -18.86 1.48 -5.38
C VAL A 154 -18.23 1.28 -6.74
N ASP A 155 -17.86 2.37 -7.41
CA ASP A 155 -17.06 2.33 -8.63
C ASP A 155 -15.62 1.92 -8.28
N VAL A 156 -15.20 0.77 -8.79
CA VAL A 156 -13.88 0.19 -8.54
C VAL A 156 -13.08 0.14 -9.83
N THR A 157 -11.82 0.54 -9.77
CA THR A 157 -10.83 0.29 -10.82
C THR A 157 -9.70 -0.56 -10.25
N ILE A 158 -9.37 -1.66 -10.90
CA ILE A 158 -8.18 -2.46 -10.59
C ILE A 158 -7.14 -2.20 -11.67
N ALA A 159 -6.00 -1.63 -11.29
CA ALA A 159 -4.95 -1.28 -12.22
C ALA A 159 -3.63 -1.96 -11.87
N ARG A 160 -2.80 -2.14 -12.90
CA ARG A 160 -1.41 -2.54 -12.75
C ARG A 160 -0.62 -1.33 -12.24
N GLY A 161 0.03 -1.47 -11.09
CA GLY A 161 0.78 -0.38 -10.46
C GLY A 161 1.87 0.18 -11.35
N SER A 162 2.58 -0.67 -12.11
CA SER A 162 3.70 -0.26 -12.97
C SER A 162 3.30 0.66 -14.13
N ASP A 163 2.00 0.76 -14.42
CA ASP A 163 1.49 1.61 -15.51
C ASP A 163 1.24 3.06 -15.03
N VAL A 164 1.21 3.29 -13.71
CA VAL A 164 0.79 4.57 -13.13
C VAL A 164 1.62 5.05 -11.94
N LEU A 165 2.36 4.16 -11.26
CA LEU A 165 3.19 4.47 -10.11
C LEU A 165 4.65 4.65 -10.52
N TYR A 166 5.36 5.50 -9.80
CA TYR A 166 6.80 5.73 -10.02
C TYR A 166 7.67 4.64 -9.40
N VAL A 167 8.95 4.68 -9.77
CA VAL A 167 10.00 3.74 -9.39
C VAL A 167 10.10 3.47 -7.88
N SER A 168 9.80 4.46 -7.03
CA SER A 168 9.84 4.33 -5.57
C SER A 168 8.92 3.23 -5.01
N PHE A 169 7.85 2.87 -5.72
CA PHE A 169 6.93 1.80 -5.31
C PHE A 169 7.46 0.38 -5.62
N PHE A 170 8.56 0.26 -6.36
CA PHE A 170 9.12 -1.00 -6.87
C PHE A 170 10.51 -1.32 -6.32
N GLN A 171 11.09 -0.46 -5.48
CA GLN A 171 12.40 -0.63 -4.83
C GLN A 171 12.55 -1.98 -4.11
N HIS A 172 11.43 -2.52 -3.63
CA HIS A 172 11.39 -3.72 -2.82
C HIS A 172 10.85 -4.95 -3.56
N THR A 173 10.89 -4.95 -4.89
CA THR A 173 10.44 -6.09 -5.70
C THR A 173 11.17 -7.37 -5.30
N THR A 174 10.44 -8.40 -4.86
CA THR A 174 11.03 -9.62 -4.27
C THR A 174 11.49 -10.64 -5.29
N SER A 175 10.80 -10.75 -6.43
CA SER A 175 11.02 -11.78 -7.44
C SER A 175 11.75 -11.20 -8.64
N LYS A 176 12.73 -11.95 -9.17
CA LYS A 176 13.43 -11.60 -10.39
C LYS A 176 12.48 -11.53 -11.59
N ASP A 177 11.60 -12.50 -11.75
CA ASP A 177 10.61 -12.50 -12.86
C ASP A 177 9.74 -11.23 -12.85
N VAL A 178 9.24 -10.83 -11.66
CA VAL A 178 8.47 -9.59 -11.55
C VAL A 178 9.33 -8.37 -11.87
N PHE A 179 10.58 -8.36 -11.41
CA PHE A 179 11.51 -7.25 -11.66
C PHE A 179 11.85 -7.11 -13.14
N ASP A 180 12.13 -8.22 -13.81
CA ASP A 180 12.46 -8.27 -15.24
C ASP A 180 11.25 -7.86 -16.11
N ASP A 181 10.03 -8.11 -15.64
CA ASP A 181 8.76 -7.69 -16.28
C ASP A 181 8.41 -6.20 -16.05
N LEU A 182 9.16 -5.47 -15.21
CA LEU A 182 8.91 -4.04 -15.00
C LEU A 182 9.26 -3.22 -16.26
N PRO A 183 8.50 -2.14 -16.54
CA PRO A 183 8.88 -1.19 -17.57
C PRO A 183 10.31 -0.67 -17.37
N GLU A 184 11.04 -0.48 -18.46
CA GLU A 184 12.47 -0.09 -18.45
C GLU A 184 12.74 1.16 -17.59
N HIS A 185 11.90 2.19 -17.71
CA HIS A 185 12.00 3.42 -16.92
C HIS A 185 11.81 3.24 -15.40
N ILE A 186 11.28 2.10 -14.95
CA ILE A 186 11.21 1.69 -13.54
C ILE A 186 12.34 0.71 -13.21
N ARG A 187 12.66 -0.22 -14.12
CA ARG A 187 13.63 -1.29 -13.91
C ARG A 187 15.07 -0.78 -13.85
N GLU A 188 15.51 -0.02 -14.85
CA GLU A 188 16.90 0.44 -14.97
C GLU A 188 17.42 1.18 -13.74
N PRO A 189 16.68 2.16 -13.15
CA PRO A 189 17.17 2.87 -11.97
C PRO A 189 17.29 1.99 -10.72
N LEU A 190 16.69 0.79 -10.73
CA LEU A 190 16.68 -0.13 -9.60
C LEU A 190 17.66 -1.29 -9.76
N GLU A 191 18.21 -1.54 -10.95
CA GLU A 191 19.03 -2.73 -11.25
C GLU A 191 20.16 -2.94 -10.25
N GLU A 192 20.98 -1.92 -10.01
CA GLU A 192 22.10 -2.01 -9.08
C GLU A 192 21.63 -2.40 -7.67
N SER A 193 20.61 -1.71 -7.17
CA SER A 193 20.06 -1.99 -5.84
C SER A 193 19.36 -3.35 -5.78
N PHE A 194 18.77 -3.81 -6.88
CA PHE A 194 18.15 -5.12 -6.96
C PHE A 194 19.21 -6.21 -6.85
N ASP A 195 20.27 -6.12 -7.67
CA ASP A 195 21.37 -7.10 -7.71
C ASP A 195 22.12 -7.16 -6.38
N GLN A 196 22.41 -6.01 -5.76
CA GLN A 196 23.04 -5.94 -4.44
C GLN A 196 22.24 -6.68 -3.36
N ASN A 197 20.92 -6.73 -3.50
CA ASN A 197 20.01 -7.35 -2.54
C ASN A 197 19.49 -8.72 -2.97
N PHE A 198 19.79 -9.18 -4.18
CA PHE A 198 19.34 -10.47 -4.67
C PHE A 198 20.14 -11.61 -4.02
N ARG A 199 19.43 -12.62 -3.51
CA ARG A 199 20.04 -13.79 -2.87
C ARG A 199 19.45 -15.05 -3.45
N GLU A 200 20.31 -16.03 -3.63
CA GLU A 200 19.93 -17.41 -3.92
C GLU A 200 20.33 -18.28 -2.74
N ILE A 201 19.36 -19.01 -2.21
CA ILE A 201 19.57 -19.92 -1.09
C ILE A 201 19.01 -21.30 -1.45
N GLU A 202 19.59 -22.34 -0.88
CA GLU A 202 19.02 -23.69 -0.92
C GLU A 202 18.45 -24.01 0.46
N ALA A 203 17.13 -24.25 0.52
CA ALA A 203 16.44 -24.55 1.78
C ALA A 203 15.48 -25.72 1.58
N GLY A 204 15.69 -26.80 2.34
CA GLY A 204 14.88 -28.02 2.24
C GLY A 204 14.94 -28.69 0.86
N GLY A 205 16.11 -28.67 0.21
CA GLY A 205 16.31 -29.23 -1.13
C GLY A 205 15.67 -28.45 -2.27
N LYS A 206 15.23 -27.20 -2.01
CA LYS A 206 14.70 -26.29 -3.03
C LYS A 206 15.54 -25.02 -3.09
N ARG A 207 16.01 -24.68 -4.28
CA ARG A 207 16.61 -23.37 -4.57
C ARG A 207 15.50 -22.31 -4.52
N ARG A 208 15.75 -21.25 -3.76
CA ARG A 208 14.90 -20.06 -3.66
C ARG A 208 15.75 -18.86 -4.00
N ALA A 209 15.24 -18.02 -4.89
CA ALA A 209 15.89 -16.79 -5.28
C ALA A 209 14.95 -15.63 -4.95
N TYR A 210 15.42 -14.66 -4.17
CA TYR A 210 14.61 -13.51 -3.79
C TYR A 210 15.48 -12.31 -3.41
N ASN A 211 14.92 -11.12 -3.60
CA ASN A 211 15.52 -9.88 -3.16
C ASN A 211 15.27 -9.66 -1.65
N THR A 212 16.32 -9.31 -0.89
CA THR A 212 16.27 -9.13 0.57
C THR A 212 15.97 -7.70 1.04
N SER A 213 15.75 -6.75 0.12
CA SER A 213 15.63 -5.32 0.45
C SER A 213 14.48 -5.04 1.41
N ILE A 214 13.31 -5.70 1.26
CA ILE A 214 12.19 -5.49 2.19
C ILE A 214 12.50 -5.99 3.61
N GLN A 215 13.29 -7.06 3.75
CA GLN A 215 13.74 -7.55 5.06
C GLN A 215 14.69 -6.55 5.70
N GLN A 216 15.58 -5.92 4.93
CA GLN A 216 16.45 -4.85 5.42
C GLN A 216 15.63 -3.62 5.84
N GLU A 217 14.64 -3.22 5.05
CA GLU A 217 13.76 -2.09 5.42
C GLU A 217 12.95 -2.41 6.69
N ARG A 218 12.49 -3.65 6.86
CA ARG A 218 11.86 -4.09 8.11
C ARG A 218 12.79 -3.95 9.32
N LEU A 219 14.06 -4.34 9.18
CA LEU A 219 15.06 -4.20 10.25
C LEU A 219 15.32 -2.72 10.58
N LYS A 220 15.39 -1.86 9.56
CA LYS A 220 15.49 -0.41 9.73
C LYS A 220 14.29 0.15 10.49
N TYR A 221 13.06 -0.18 10.10
CA TYR A 221 11.85 0.26 10.81
C TYR A 221 11.79 -0.25 12.25
N LEU A 222 12.28 -1.46 12.53
CA LEU A 222 12.38 -1.98 13.90
C LEU A 222 13.38 -1.17 14.72
N ARG A 223 14.57 -0.92 14.19
CA ARG A 223 15.60 -0.10 14.84
C ARG A 223 15.08 1.30 15.14
N ASP A 224 14.47 1.95 14.16
CA ASP A 224 13.92 3.30 14.31
C ASP A 224 12.80 3.35 15.36
N ALA A 225 11.96 2.30 15.42
CA ALA A 225 10.93 2.19 16.45
C ALA A 225 11.50 1.99 17.87
N LEU A 226 12.59 1.23 18.02
CA LEU A 226 13.26 1.06 19.30
C LEU A 226 13.88 2.38 19.79
N LEU A 227 14.55 3.12 18.90
CA LEU A 227 15.14 4.42 19.23
C LEU A 227 14.07 5.45 19.62
N PHE A 228 12.95 5.47 18.91
CA PHE A 228 11.81 6.34 19.23
C PHE A 228 11.23 6.03 20.62
N ALA A 229 11.00 4.74 20.92
CA ALA A 229 10.45 4.32 22.21
C ALA A 229 11.40 4.64 23.38
N ASP A 230 12.70 4.50 23.19
CA ASP A 230 13.69 4.90 24.20
C ASP A 230 13.65 6.42 24.44
N ALA A 231 13.60 7.23 23.37
CA ALA A 231 13.51 8.69 23.48
C ALA A 231 12.23 9.16 24.21
N GLU A 232 11.08 8.52 23.98
CA GLU A 232 9.82 8.83 24.69
C GLU A 232 9.84 8.38 26.16
N TYR A 233 10.63 7.36 26.53
CA TYR A 233 10.70 6.87 27.91
C TYR A 233 11.50 7.80 28.83
N TRP A 234 12.46 8.54 28.27
CA TRP A 234 13.33 9.45 29.01
C TRP A 234 12.92 10.93 28.93
N SER A 235 11.80 11.25 28.25
CA SER A 235 11.20 12.59 28.18
C SER A 235 10.10 12.80 29.21
#